data_AF-A0A6I1HH23-F1
#
_entry.id   AF-A0A6I1HH23-F1
#
_cell.length_a   1.000
_cell.length_b   1.000
_cell.length_c   1.000
_cell.angle_alpha   90.00
_cell.angle_beta   90.00
_cell.angle_gamma   90.00
#
_symmetry.space_group_name_H-M   'P 1'
#
loop_
_entity.id
_entity.type
_entity.pdbx_description
1 polymer ?
#
loop_
_entity_poly.entity_id
_entity_poly.type
_entity_poly.pdbx_seq_one_letter_code
_entity_poly.pdbx_strand_id
1 'polypeptide(L)'
;LRQLAALWGEQLPAGDACQAGARAGLRCLHSRGGIAELRVLDRPAMLTLRDGEGMDQLALLTRLQDETATVLLDGKPQSVPLAQLAQRSDGSFTTFWRAPRNWRDEVPAGARGADVDWLAQRLAQQQGLPAPAANLPLDAEMQRLLRVFQQSQNLRADGLAGPKTFIRLMQLGDNSEPRLSSAAPAVAAPAATAMVAGK
;
A
#
# COMPACT_ATOMS: atom_id res chain seq x y z
N LEU A 1 -12.53 -5.15 1.53
CA LEU A 1 -11.40 -5.13 0.55
C LEU A 1 -11.81 -4.89 -0.91
N ARG A 2 -13.01 -5.31 -1.39
CA ARG A 2 -13.43 -5.02 -2.78
C ARG A 2 -13.48 -3.52 -3.12
N GLN A 3 -14.01 -2.68 -2.23
CA GLN A 3 -14.00 -1.22 -2.40
C GLN A 3 -12.57 -0.64 -2.44
N LEU A 4 -11.66 -1.22 -1.64
CA LEU A 4 -10.25 -0.84 -1.70
C LEU A 4 -9.66 -1.18 -3.07
N ALA A 5 -9.89 -2.39 -3.60
CA ALA A 5 -9.40 -2.80 -4.91
C ALA A 5 -9.91 -1.91 -6.05
N ALA A 6 -11.14 -1.41 -5.95
CA ALA A 6 -11.69 -0.47 -6.93
C ALA A 6 -10.87 0.83 -7.04
N LEU A 7 -10.25 1.31 -5.96
CA LEU A 7 -9.31 2.44 -6.00
C LEU A 7 -8.03 2.13 -6.79
N TRP A 8 -7.70 0.85 -6.93
CA TRP A 8 -6.60 0.35 -7.73
C TRP A 8 -7.02 0.05 -9.18
N GLY A 9 -8.28 0.29 -9.55
CA GLY A 9 -8.83 -0.04 -10.87
C GLY A 9 -9.26 -1.50 -11.03
N GLU A 10 -9.24 -2.29 -9.94
CA GLU A 10 -9.52 -3.72 -9.98
C GLU A 10 -10.92 -4.04 -9.45
N GLN A 11 -11.66 -4.86 -10.19
CA GLN A 11 -12.96 -5.40 -9.75
C GLN A 11 -12.75 -6.85 -9.31
N LEU A 12 -12.77 -7.08 -8.00
CA LEU A 12 -12.55 -8.41 -7.44
C LEU A 12 -13.88 -9.17 -7.25
N PRO A 13 -13.91 -10.48 -7.57
CA PRO A 13 -15.06 -11.34 -7.26
C PRO A 13 -15.28 -11.47 -5.75
N ALA A 14 -16.41 -12.08 -5.36
CA ALA A 14 -16.63 -12.49 -3.98
C ALA A 14 -15.60 -13.55 -3.55
N GLY A 15 -15.29 -13.60 -2.25
CA GLY A 15 -14.31 -14.51 -1.66
C GLY A 15 -13.11 -13.78 -1.05
N ASP A 16 -11.97 -14.47 -0.99
CA ASP A 16 -10.71 -13.91 -0.48
C ASP A 16 -10.17 -12.85 -1.46
N ALA A 17 -10.27 -11.59 -1.05
CA ALA A 17 -9.84 -10.46 -1.85
C ALA A 17 -8.32 -10.36 -2.02
N CYS A 18 -7.52 -10.90 -1.09
CA CYS A 18 -6.07 -10.93 -1.22
C CYS A 18 -5.64 -11.96 -2.26
N GLN A 19 -6.26 -13.14 -2.25
CA GLN A 19 -6.04 -14.16 -3.26
C GLN A 19 -6.55 -13.71 -4.64
N ALA A 20 -7.75 -13.14 -4.71
CA ALA A 20 -8.29 -12.61 -5.96
C ALA A 20 -7.43 -11.45 -6.51
N GLY A 21 -7.00 -10.53 -5.63
CA GLY A 21 -6.11 -9.43 -5.97
C GLY A 21 -4.77 -9.89 -6.54
N ALA A 22 -4.19 -10.98 -6.03
CA ALA A 22 -2.95 -11.55 -6.54
C ALA A 22 -3.03 -11.92 -8.03
N ARG A 23 -4.20 -12.40 -8.50
CA ARG A 23 -4.43 -12.71 -9.92
C ARG A 23 -4.50 -11.45 -10.79
N ALA A 24 -4.85 -10.32 -10.19
CA ALA A 24 -4.86 -8.99 -10.81
C ALA A 24 -3.56 -8.21 -10.58
N GLY A 25 -2.50 -8.85 -10.06
CA GLY A 25 -1.21 -8.21 -9.81
C GLY A 25 -1.16 -7.33 -8.55
N LEU A 26 -2.19 -7.38 -7.70
CA LEU A 26 -2.19 -6.74 -6.38
C LEU A 26 -1.69 -7.70 -5.30
N ARG A 27 -0.94 -7.19 -4.32
CA ARG A 27 -0.57 -7.92 -3.11
C ARG A 27 -1.18 -7.23 -1.90
N CYS A 28 -1.68 -8.01 -0.95
CA CYS A 28 -2.08 -7.47 0.35
C CYS A 28 -0.85 -7.23 1.23
N LEU A 29 -0.82 -6.09 1.90
CA LEU A 29 0.02 -5.85 3.06
C LEU A 29 -0.88 -5.71 4.28
N HIS A 30 -0.72 -6.61 5.25
CA HIS A 30 -1.32 -6.50 6.57
C HIS A 30 -0.30 -5.90 7.53
N SER A 31 -0.71 -4.91 8.34
CA SER A 31 0.18 -4.35 9.34
C SER A 31 -0.54 -3.82 10.56
N ARG A 32 0.24 -3.56 11.62
CA ARG A 32 -0.20 -2.96 12.88
C ARG A 32 0.55 -1.65 13.19
N GLY A 33 1.06 -0.97 12.16
CA GLY A 33 1.80 0.29 12.30
C GLY A 33 0.91 1.53 12.44
N GLY A 34 -0.41 1.37 12.38
CA GLY A 34 -1.39 2.44 12.55
C GLY A 34 -1.28 3.57 11.52
N ILE A 35 -1.83 4.72 11.91
CA ILE A 35 -1.96 5.89 11.04
C ILE A 35 -0.61 6.48 10.64
N ALA A 36 0.39 6.42 11.53
CA ALA A 36 1.74 6.90 11.25
C ALA A 36 2.38 6.13 10.08
N GLU A 37 2.25 4.81 10.08
CA GLU A 37 2.75 3.98 8.99
C GLU A 37 1.96 4.19 7.70
N LEU A 38 0.63 4.34 7.77
CA LEU A 38 -0.20 4.64 6.61
C LEU A 38 0.19 5.96 5.93
N ARG A 39 0.59 6.97 6.71
CA ARG A 39 1.11 8.23 6.18
C ARG A 39 2.44 8.03 5.43
N VAL A 40 3.31 7.16 5.93
CA VAL A 40 4.57 6.80 5.25
C VAL A 40 4.31 5.97 3.99
N LEU A 41 3.42 4.99 4.06
CA LEU A 41 3.09 4.14 2.91
C LEU A 41 2.23 4.85 1.89
N ASP A 42 1.50 5.90 2.27
CA ASP A 42 0.66 6.73 1.41
C ASP A 42 -0.25 5.89 0.49
N ARG A 43 -0.82 4.80 1.02
CA ARG A 43 -1.73 3.91 0.30
C ARG A 43 -3.11 3.89 0.98
N PRO A 44 -4.20 3.92 0.20
CA PRO A 44 -5.53 3.65 0.74
C PRO A 44 -5.56 2.32 1.48
N ALA A 45 -6.32 2.26 2.56
CA ALA A 45 -6.31 1.07 3.42
C ALA A 45 -7.66 0.82 4.05
N MET A 46 -7.94 -0.45 4.32
CA MET A 46 -9.04 -0.87 5.16
C MET A 46 -8.56 -0.89 6.61
N LEU A 47 -9.27 -0.19 7.48
CA LEU A 47 -9.03 -0.10 8.92
C LEU A 47 -10.17 -0.79 9.68
N THR A 48 -9.87 -1.28 10.87
CA THR A 48 -10.88 -1.58 11.88
C THR A 48 -10.95 -0.41 12.85
N LEU A 49 -12.14 0.16 13.01
CA LEU A 49 -12.42 1.27 13.93
C LEU A 49 -13.46 0.83 14.96
N ARG A 50 -13.31 1.26 16.20
CA ARG A 50 -14.30 1.07 17.26
C ARG A 50 -15.30 2.22 17.26
N ASP A 51 -16.58 1.88 17.21
CA ASP A 51 -17.64 2.87 17.26
C ASP A 51 -17.86 3.41 18.69
N GLY A 52 -18.92 4.21 18.89
CA GLY A 52 -19.24 4.78 20.21
C GLY A 52 -19.74 3.75 21.23
N GLU A 53 -20.21 2.59 20.76
CA GLU A 53 -20.67 1.47 21.58
C GLU A 53 -19.55 0.45 21.83
N GLY A 54 -18.38 0.66 21.22
CA GLY A 54 -17.19 -0.18 21.35
C GLY A 54 -17.12 -1.34 20.35
N MET A 55 -18.03 -1.37 19.37
CA MET A 55 -18.11 -2.40 18.33
C MET A 55 -17.15 -2.10 17.17
N ASP A 56 -16.57 -3.15 16.61
CA ASP A 56 -15.66 -3.03 15.47
C ASP A 56 -16.43 -2.80 14.16
N GLN A 57 -16.05 -1.74 13.45
CA GLN A 57 -16.56 -1.36 12.14
C GLN A 57 -15.41 -1.21 11.15
N LEU A 58 -15.59 -1.74 9.93
CA LEU A 58 -14.62 -1.57 8.85
C LEU A 58 -14.75 -0.20 8.18
N ALA A 59 -13.63 0.48 8.00
CA ALA A 59 -13.57 1.79 7.37
C ALA A 59 -12.51 1.81 6.26
N LEU A 60 -12.88 2.33 5.08
CA LEU A 60 -11.92 2.54 3.99
C LEU A 60 -11.32 3.95 4.10
N LEU A 61 -10.04 4.04 4.44
CA LEU A 61 -9.29 5.29 4.42
C LEU A 61 -8.88 5.62 2.98
N THR A 62 -9.30 6.80 2.48
CA THR A 62 -9.07 7.24 1.10
C THR A 62 -8.31 8.55 0.97
N ARG A 63 -8.22 9.32 2.05
CA ARG A 63 -7.40 10.53 2.10
C ARG A 63 -6.83 10.73 3.49
N LEU A 64 -5.60 11.23 3.53
CA LEU A 64 -4.93 11.71 4.73
C LEU A 64 -4.21 13.00 4.36
N GLN A 65 -4.69 14.13 4.88
CA GLN A 65 -4.16 15.46 4.59
C GLN A 65 -4.13 16.29 5.89
N ASP A 66 -2.95 16.82 6.20
CA ASP A 66 -2.69 17.56 7.43
C ASP A 66 -3.17 16.77 8.66
N GLU A 67 -4.15 17.33 9.39
CA GLU A 67 -4.76 16.76 10.59
C GLU A 67 -6.14 16.13 10.32
N THR A 68 -6.48 15.89 9.05
CA THR A 68 -7.78 15.34 8.65
C THR A 68 -7.62 14.08 7.81
N ALA A 69 -8.54 13.14 8.02
CA ALA A 69 -8.67 11.93 7.23
C ALA A 69 -10.05 11.88 6.59
N THR A 70 -10.14 11.32 5.38
CA THR A 70 -11.42 10.93 4.79
C THR A 70 -11.54 9.41 4.84
N VAL A 71 -12.58 8.93 5.52
CA VAL A 71 -12.93 7.52 5.61
C VAL A 71 -14.28 7.27 4.95
N LEU A 72 -14.47 6.12 4.30
CA LEU A 72 -15.80 5.65 3.92
C LEU A 72 -16.28 4.66 4.98
N LEU A 73 -17.37 5.03 5.64
CA LEU A 73 -18.11 4.22 6.60
C LEU A 73 -19.49 3.96 6.01
N ASP A 74 -19.87 2.68 5.89
CA ASP A 74 -21.12 2.25 5.23
C ASP A 74 -21.33 2.88 3.84
N GLY A 75 -20.23 3.06 3.10
CA GLY A 75 -20.22 3.68 1.77
C GLY A 75 -20.34 5.20 1.74
N LYS A 76 -20.44 5.87 2.90
CA LYS A 76 -20.53 7.33 2.99
C LYS A 76 -19.18 7.93 3.38
N PRO A 77 -18.68 8.93 2.63
CA PRO A 77 -17.46 9.63 3.00
C PRO A 77 -17.69 10.48 4.25
N GLN A 78 -16.80 10.37 5.22
CA GLN A 78 -16.76 11.18 6.43
C GLN A 78 -15.37 11.77 6.60
N SER A 79 -15.32 13.07 6.84
CA SER A 79 -14.09 13.74 7.25
C SER A 79 -13.97 13.68 8.77
N VAL A 80 -12.85 13.15 9.27
CA VAL A 80 -12.61 12.98 10.69
C VAL A 80 -11.23 13.52 11.06
N PRO A 81 -11.06 14.13 12.26
CA PRO A 81 -9.74 14.50 12.77
C PRO A 81 -8.84 13.26 12.90
N LEU A 82 -7.57 13.41 12.58
CA LEU A 82 -6.62 12.30 12.60
C LEU A 82 -6.45 11.72 14.01
N ALA A 83 -6.46 12.57 15.03
CA ALA A 83 -6.41 12.15 16.43
C ALA A 83 -7.60 11.25 16.81
N GLN A 84 -8.81 11.59 16.33
CA GLN A 84 -9.99 10.77 16.56
C GLN A 84 -9.90 9.43 15.81
N LEU A 85 -9.41 9.44 14.57
CA LEU A 85 -9.20 8.21 13.82
C LEU A 85 -8.20 7.29 14.53
N ALA A 86 -7.08 7.84 15.01
CA ALA A 86 -6.05 7.10 15.72
C ALA A 86 -6.55 6.51 17.06
N GLN A 87 -7.41 7.23 17.78
CA GLN A 87 -8.02 6.75 19.03
C GLN A 87 -9.00 5.58 18.82
N ARG A 88 -9.71 5.58 17.68
CA ARG A 88 -10.71 4.55 17.36
C ARG A 88 -10.11 3.33 16.68
N SER A 89 -8.92 3.44 16.10
CA SER A 89 -8.22 2.33 15.44
C SER A 89 -7.42 1.51 16.46
N ASP A 90 -7.39 0.19 16.27
CA ASP A 90 -6.49 -0.72 16.99
C ASP A 90 -5.05 -0.72 16.39
N GLY A 91 -4.80 0.14 15.41
CA GLY A 91 -3.54 0.23 14.67
C GLY A 91 -3.42 -0.77 13.52
N SER A 92 -4.34 -1.73 13.40
CA SER A 92 -4.36 -2.70 12.31
C SER A 92 -4.90 -2.10 11.01
N PHE A 93 -4.29 -2.49 9.90
CA PHE A 93 -4.80 -2.15 8.58
C PHE A 93 -4.41 -3.19 7.53
N THR A 94 -5.18 -3.20 6.44
CA THR A 94 -4.85 -3.92 5.21
C THR A 94 -4.83 -2.95 4.04
N THR A 95 -3.75 -2.96 3.26
CA THR A 95 -3.64 -2.18 2.01
C THR A 95 -3.26 -3.09 0.84
N PHE A 96 -3.48 -2.62 -0.39
CA PHE A 96 -2.95 -3.24 -1.60
C PHE A 96 -1.69 -2.50 -2.06
N TRP A 97 -0.90 -3.18 -2.88
CA TRP A 97 0.21 -2.61 -3.64
C TRP A 97 0.52 -3.49 -4.86
N ARG A 98 1.14 -2.94 -5.92
CA ARG A 98 1.56 -3.74 -7.09
C ARG A 98 2.99 -4.20 -6.92
N ALA A 99 3.21 -5.49 -6.75
CA ALA A 99 4.56 -6.02 -6.71
C ALA A 99 5.17 -6.07 -8.12
N PRO A 100 6.48 -5.78 -8.29
CA PRO A 100 7.18 -6.09 -9.53
C PRO A 100 7.01 -7.57 -9.91
N ARG A 101 6.97 -7.89 -11.21
CA ARG A 101 6.68 -9.26 -11.71
C ARG A 101 7.56 -10.35 -11.10
N ASN A 102 8.82 -10.05 -10.79
CA ASN A 102 9.80 -11.00 -10.27
C ASN A 102 10.00 -10.86 -8.75
N TRP A 103 9.12 -10.14 -8.07
CA TRP A 103 9.20 -9.91 -6.64
C TRP A 103 9.00 -11.20 -5.84
N ARG A 104 9.72 -11.30 -4.73
CA ARG A 104 9.60 -12.34 -3.71
C ARG A 104 9.34 -11.68 -2.35
N ASP A 105 8.66 -12.37 -1.44
CA ASP A 105 8.20 -11.78 -0.17
C ASP A 105 9.34 -11.12 0.63
N GLU A 106 10.54 -11.69 0.56
CA GLU A 106 11.77 -11.10 1.10
C GLU A 106 12.97 -11.48 0.23
N VAL A 107 13.85 -10.51 -0.03
CA VAL A 107 15.11 -10.71 -0.76
C VAL A 107 16.25 -10.94 0.25
N PRO A 108 16.73 -12.19 0.43
CA PRO A 108 17.75 -12.49 1.43
C PRO A 108 19.14 -12.01 1.01
N ALA A 109 20.05 -11.92 1.98
CA ALA A 109 21.46 -11.62 1.74
C ALA A 109 22.08 -12.56 0.70
N GLY A 110 22.86 -12.00 -0.23
CA GLY A 110 23.51 -12.75 -1.31
C GLY A 110 22.57 -13.18 -2.44
N ALA A 111 21.27 -12.90 -2.36
CA ALA A 111 20.33 -13.19 -3.44
C ALA A 111 20.71 -12.46 -4.74
N ARG A 112 20.30 -13.05 -5.86
CA ARG A 112 20.45 -12.50 -7.22
C ARG A 112 19.14 -12.63 -7.98
N GLY A 113 19.04 -11.91 -9.09
CA GLY A 113 17.93 -11.97 -10.02
C GLY A 113 17.32 -10.61 -10.31
N ALA A 114 16.27 -10.62 -11.13
CA ALA A 114 15.68 -9.40 -11.67
C ALA A 114 15.06 -8.47 -10.60
N ASP A 115 14.65 -8.99 -9.45
CA ASP A 115 14.20 -8.19 -8.32
C ASP A 115 15.36 -7.50 -7.59
N VAL A 116 16.52 -8.14 -7.50
CA VAL A 116 17.75 -7.53 -6.97
C VAL A 116 18.25 -6.45 -7.91
N ASP A 117 18.23 -6.71 -9.21
CA ASP A 117 18.60 -5.71 -10.23
C ASP A 117 17.66 -4.50 -10.18
N TRP A 118 16.36 -4.74 -10.03
CA TRP A 118 15.38 -3.68 -9.86
C TRP A 118 15.64 -2.86 -8.59
N LEU A 119 15.96 -3.51 -7.46
CA LEU A 119 16.30 -2.83 -6.21
C LEU A 119 17.55 -1.95 -6.38
N ALA A 120 18.61 -2.50 -6.95
CA ALA A 120 19.87 -1.80 -7.19
C ALA A 120 19.67 -0.55 -8.06
N GLN A 121 18.91 -0.69 -9.16
CA GLN A 121 18.59 0.42 -10.06
C GLN A 121 17.77 1.51 -9.36
N ARG A 122 16.76 1.13 -8.56
CA ARG A 122 15.93 2.11 -7.83
C ARG A 122 16.73 2.83 -6.76
N LEU A 123 17.59 2.15 -6.02
CA LEU A 123 18.47 2.77 -5.02
C LEU A 123 19.47 3.74 -5.66
N ALA A 124 20.08 3.37 -6.79
CA ALA A 124 20.98 4.25 -7.54
C ALA A 124 20.25 5.50 -8.05
N GLN A 125 19.03 5.34 -8.58
CA GLN A 125 18.19 6.44 -9.04
C GLN A 125 17.91 7.45 -7.91
N GLN A 126 17.63 6.98 -6.69
CA GLN A 126 17.40 7.86 -5.52
C GLN A 126 18.64 8.68 -5.13
N GLN A 127 19.83 8.21 -5.48
CA GLN A 127 21.10 8.89 -5.18
C GLN A 127 21.65 9.68 -6.38
N GLY A 128 20.94 9.69 -7.52
CA GLY A 128 21.44 10.30 -8.75
C GLY A 128 22.67 9.60 -9.32
N LEU A 129 22.84 8.31 -9.03
CA LEU A 129 23.96 7.49 -9.49
C LEU A 129 23.60 6.73 -10.79
N PRO A 130 24.59 6.35 -11.62
CA PRO A 130 24.38 5.47 -12.76
C PRO A 130 23.76 4.13 -12.35
N ALA A 131 22.97 3.55 -13.25
CA ALA A 131 22.41 2.22 -13.04
C ALA A 131 23.56 1.19 -12.88
N PRO A 132 23.53 0.36 -11.82
CA PRO A 132 24.52 -0.69 -11.62
C PRO A 132 24.47 -1.75 -12.72
N ALA A 133 25.53 -2.55 -12.84
CA ALA A 133 25.53 -3.74 -13.68
C ALA A 133 24.43 -4.72 -13.25
N ALA A 134 23.89 -5.47 -14.21
CA ALA A 134 22.88 -6.49 -13.93
C ALA A 134 23.49 -7.73 -13.23
N ASN A 135 22.63 -8.49 -12.57
CA ASN A 135 22.91 -9.72 -11.85
C ASN A 135 23.91 -9.57 -10.69
N LEU A 136 23.97 -8.40 -10.05
CA LEU A 136 24.75 -8.21 -8.83
C LEU A 136 24.07 -8.88 -7.62
N PRO A 137 24.82 -9.44 -6.66
CA PRO A 137 24.24 -9.98 -5.45
C PRO A 137 23.77 -8.87 -4.51
N LEU A 138 22.78 -9.17 -3.68
CA LEU A 138 22.44 -8.37 -2.50
C LEU A 138 23.52 -8.51 -1.43
N ASP A 139 24.67 -7.89 -1.68
CA ASP A 139 25.85 -7.89 -0.83
C ASP A 139 25.75 -6.87 0.32
N ALA A 140 26.82 -6.81 1.13
CA ALA A 140 26.87 -5.93 2.29
C ALA A 140 26.73 -4.44 1.94
N GLU A 141 27.20 -4.03 0.76
CA GLU A 141 27.12 -2.65 0.31
C GLU A 141 25.69 -2.30 -0.11
N MET A 142 25.04 -3.15 -0.91
CA MET A 142 23.63 -2.96 -1.25
C MET A 142 22.72 -3.00 -0.01
N GLN A 143 23.01 -3.86 0.97
CA GLN A 143 22.32 -3.85 2.26
C GLN A 143 22.55 -2.55 3.05
N ARG A 144 23.75 -1.97 3.00
CA ARG A 144 24.04 -0.67 3.59
C ARG A 144 23.21 0.43 2.93
N LEU A 145 23.13 0.43 1.60
CA LEU A 145 22.28 1.37 0.84
C LEU A 145 20.79 1.19 1.18
N LEU A 146 20.32 -0.04 1.33
CA LEU A 146 18.96 -0.33 1.78
C LEU A 146 18.69 0.26 3.17
N ARG A 147 19.59 0.09 4.14
CA ARG A 147 19.43 0.67 5.48
C ARG A 147 19.37 2.20 5.45
N VAL A 148 20.25 2.84 4.66
CA VAL A 148 20.24 4.30 4.47
C VAL A 148 18.92 4.75 3.87
N PHE A 149 18.44 4.06 2.83
CA PHE A 149 17.15 4.33 2.22
C PHE A 149 16.03 4.17 3.25
N GLN A 150 15.91 3.01 3.89
CA GLN A 150 14.88 2.72 4.88
C GLN A 150 14.83 3.77 5.99
N GLN A 151 15.99 4.15 6.55
CA GLN A 151 16.08 5.18 7.56
C GLN A 151 15.57 6.53 7.05
N SER A 152 15.98 6.96 5.84
CA SER A 152 15.49 8.22 5.26
C SER A 152 13.99 8.20 4.93
N GLN A 153 13.41 7.02 4.78
CA GLN A 153 11.99 6.82 4.50
C GLN A 153 11.15 6.49 5.75
N ASN A 154 11.69 6.65 6.97
CA ASN A 154 11.02 6.29 8.23
C ASN A 154 10.53 4.83 8.27
N LEU A 155 11.27 3.92 7.62
CA LEU A 155 11.09 2.48 7.71
C LEU A 155 12.09 1.88 8.71
N ARG A 156 11.84 0.63 9.12
CA ARG A 156 12.83 -0.15 9.87
C ARG A 156 14.07 -0.35 8.99
N ALA A 157 15.22 0.13 9.45
CA ALA A 157 16.50 0.05 8.75
C ALA A 157 17.20 -1.31 8.98
N ASP A 158 16.56 -2.41 8.59
CA ASP A 158 17.08 -3.78 8.73
C ASP A 158 17.93 -4.25 7.54
N GLY A 159 17.89 -3.52 6.41
CA GLY A 159 18.57 -3.90 5.17
C GLY A 159 17.85 -5.01 4.41
N LEU A 160 16.61 -5.33 4.77
CA LEU A 160 15.76 -6.31 4.10
C LEU A 160 14.79 -5.61 3.15
N ALA A 161 14.74 -6.07 1.91
CA ALA A 161 13.82 -5.54 0.92
C ALA A 161 12.45 -6.25 1.01
N GLY A 162 11.68 -5.98 2.06
CA GLY A 162 10.29 -6.45 2.21
C GLY A 162 9.27 -5.54 1.52
N PRO A 163 7.95 -5.85 1.61
CA PRO A 163 6.87 -5.11 0.95
C PRO A 163 6.93 -3.59 1.17
N LYS A 164 7.18 -3.14 2.41
CA LYS A 164 7.22 -1.71 2.76
C LYS A 164 8.35 -0.97 2.04
N THR A 165 9.53 -1.60 1.92
CA THR A 165 10.67 -1.07 1.16
C THR A 165 10.32 -0.92 -0.32
N PHE A 166 9.72 -1.95 -0.93
CA PHE A 166 9.30 -1.92 -2.33
C PHE A 166 8.22 -0.85 -2.59
N ILE A 167 7.21 -0.79 -1.72
CA ILE A 167 6.14 0.23 -1.78
C ILE A 167 6.73 1.64 -1.80
N ARG A 168 7.72 1.93 -0.93
CA ARG A 168 8.38 3.26 -0.90
C ARG A 168 9.23 3.52 -2.14
N LEU A 169 10.02 2.54 -2.61
CA LEU A 169 10.84 2.70 -3.81
C LEU A 169 9.98 2.97 -5.06
N MET A 170 8.81 2.33 -5.16
CA MET A 170 7.89 2.56 -6.28
C MET A 170 7.24 3.93 -6.22
N GLN A 171 6.80 4.39 -5.05
CA GLN A 171 6.20 5.73 -4.89
C GLN A 171 7.09 6.87 -5.36
N LEU A 172 8.40 6.71 -5.22
CA LEU A 172 9.37 7.73 -5.60
C LEU A 172 9.68 7.71 -7.11
N GLY A 173 9.16 6.73 -7.86
CA GLY A 173 9.40 6.56 -9.29
C GLY A 173 8.15 6.49 -10.18
N ASP A 174 7.00 6.04 -9.65
CA ASP A 174 5.74 5.90 -10.38
C ASP A 174 4.57 6.51 -9.57
N ASN A 175 3.86 7.45 -10.21
CA ASN A 175 2.76 8.21 -9.62
C ASN A 175 1.37 7.67 -10.00
N SER A 176 1.28 6.49 -10.63
CA SER A 176 0.00 5.93 -11.09
C SER A 176 -0.81 5.19 -10.02
N GLU A 177 -0.19 4.80 -8.91
CA GLU A 177 -0.87 4.11 -7.80
C GLU A 177 -1.69 5.08 -6.94
N PRO A 178 -2.85 4.66 -6.39
CA PRO A 178 -3.66 5.54 -5.57
C PRO A 178 -2.93 5.94 -4.29
N ARG A 179 -3.11 7.19 -3.87
CA ARG A 179 -2.42 7.79 -2.72
C ARG A 179 -3.41 8.37 -1.72
N LEU A 180 -3.01 8.47 -0.46
CA LEU A 180 -3.79 9.14 0.59
C LEU A 180 -3.55 10.66 0.55
N SER A 181 -2.35 11.09 0.14
CA SER A 181 -1.95 12.49 0.06
C SER A 181 -2.60 13.25 -1.11
N SER A 182 -3.02 12.54 -2.15
CA SER A 182 -3.88 13.05 -3.22
C SER A 182 -5.27 12.43 -3.12
N ALA A 183 -6.29 13.04 -3.72
CA ALA A 183 -7.60 12.41 -3.79
C ALA A 183 -7.48 11.05 -4.49
N ALA A 184 -7.66 9.94 -3.78
CA ALA A 184 -7.84 8.66 -4.44
C ALA A 184 -9.02 8.78 -5.44
N PRO A 185 -8.92 8.21 -6.65
CA PRO A 185 -10.02 8.27 -7.62
C PRO A 185 -11.30 7.74 -6.99
N ALA A 186 -12.43 8.41 -7.20
CA ALA A 186 -13.69 8.04 -6.57
C ALA A 186 -14.01 6.57 -6.84
N VAL A 187 -14.36 5.81 -5.79
CA VAL A 187 -14.92 4.47 -5.96
C VAL A 187 -16.22 4.63 -6.73
N ALA A 188 -16.20 4.33 -8.03
CA ALA A 188 -17.43 4.33 -8.81
C ALA A 188 -18.40 3.33 -8.18
N ALA A 189 -19.58 3.79 -7.78
CA ALA A 189 -20.63 2.92 -7.29
C ALA A 189 -20.97 1.88 -8.38
N PRO A 190 -21.26 0.62 -8.02
CA PRO A 190 -21.68 -0.36 -9.02
C PRO A 190 -22.96 0.15 -9.71
N ALA A 191 -22.94 0.22 -11.03
CA ALA A 191 -24.12 0.54 -11.82
C ALA A 191 -25.20 -0.52 -11.53
N ALA A 192 -26.35 -0.07 -11.03
CA ALA A 192 -27.50 -0.93 -10.84
C ALA A 192 -27.96 -1.43 -12.22
N THR A 193 -27.86 -2.74 -12.46
CA THR A 193 -28.43 -3.39 -13.63
C THR A 193 -29.95 -3.27 -13.54
N ALA A 194 -30.54 -2.35 -14.30
CA ALA A 194 -31.98 -2.27 -14.46
C ALA A 194 -32.48 -3.54 -15.16
N MET A 195 -33.22 -4.38 -14.44
CA MET A 195 -33.99 -5.46 -15.02
C MET A 195 -35.14 -4.85 -15.85
N VAL A 196 -35.08 -5.01 -17.17
CA VAL A 196 -36.23 -4.76 -18.04
C VAL A 196 -37.11 -6.00 -17.98
N ALA A 197 -38.24 -5.89 -17.28
CA ALA A 197 -39.33 -6.86 -17.38
C ALA A 197 -40.08 -6.62 -18.70
N GLY A 198 -39.90 -7.54 -19.65
CA GLY A 198 -40.71 -7.63 -20.87
C GLY A 198 -41.86 -8.59 -20.66
N LYS A 199 -43.08 -8.11 -20.94
CA LYS A 199 -44.35 -8.85 -20.94
C LYS A 199 -44.40 -9.90 -22.04
#